data_AF-A0A2D7AMQ2-F1
#
_entry.id   AF-A0A2D7AMQ2-F1
#
_cell.length_a   1.000
_cell.length_b   1.000
_cell.length_c   1.000
_cell.angle_alpha   90.00
_cell.angle_beta   90.00
_cell.angle_gamma   90.00
#
_symmetry.space_group_name_H-M   'P 1'
#
loop_
_entity.id
_entity.type
_entity.pdbx_description
1 polymer ?
#
loop_
_entity_poly.entity_id
_entity_poly.type
_entity_poly.pdbx_seq_one_letter_code
_entity_poly.pdbx_strand_id
1 'polypeptide(L)'
;MKHLLFIFSLLITSVSWSKDVDYDDLVERDGLIYEKFSNEPFTGITSGKTQRNYNDGKKDGVWLEYHENGQLKGKKNYKDGKLEGVSLWYHKNGQLESKGNFKDDKKEGEWLHYRSNGKSWRKYYYKEGKKNGKWTWYDTYGNIVRTELY
;
A
#
# COMPACT_ATOMS: atom_id res chain seq x y z
N MET A 1 39.12 12.11 -46.54
CA MET A 1 38.06 12.97 -45.97
C MET A 1 36.80 12.12 -45.86
N LYS A 2 36.14 11.84 -44.74
CA LYS A 2 36.33 12.04 -43.30
C LYS A 2 35.69 10.79 -42.68
N HIS A 3 36.38 10.09 -41.78
CA HIS A 3 35.77 9.01 -41.01
C HIS A 3 34.79 9.64 -40.00
N LEU A 4 33.51 9.26 -40.08
CA LEU A 4 32.50 9.65 -39.10
C LEU A 4 32.37 8.51 -38.08
N LEU A 5 33.10 8.63 -36.97
CA LEU A 5 32.97 7.78 -35.80
C LEU A 5 31.69 8.16 -35.05
N PHE A 6 30.66 7.33 -35.13
CA PHE A 6 29.53 7.40 -34.21
C PHE A 6 29.92 6.72 -32.91
N ILE A 7 30.17 7.52 -31.87
CA ILE A 7 30.29 7.03 -30.50
C ILE A 7 28.87 6.66 -30.05
N PHE A 8 28.60 5.36 -29.97
CA PHE A 8 27.38 4.85 -29.38
C PHE A 8 27.52 4.96 -27.85
N SER A 9 27.20 6.12 -27.30
CA SER A 9 27.05 6.31 -25.86
C SER A 9 25.84 5.50 -25.41
N LEU A 10 26.07 4.24 -25.02
CA LEU A 10 25.08 3.40 -24.37
C LEU A 10 24.83 3.96 -22.95
N LEU A 11 24.00 4.99 -22.85
CA LEU A 11 23.26 5.28 -21.64
C LEU A 11 22.28 4.12 -21.48
N ILE A 12 22.75 3.02 -20.88
CA ILE A 12 21.86 2.01 -20.31
C ILE A 12 21.22 2.73 -19.13
N THR A 13 20.13 3.44 -19.37
CA THR A 13 19.16 3.68 -18.30
C THR A 13 18.80 2.30 -17.82
N SER A 14 19.13 2.01 -16.57
CA SER A 14 18.78 0.77 -15.91
C SER A 14 17.27 0.65 -15.95
N VAL A 15 16.76 0.00 -17.00
CA VAL A 15 15.42 -0.57 -17.01
C VAL A 15 15.51 -1.65 -15.94
N SER A 16 15.22 -1.26 -14.70
CA SER A 16 15.07 -2.19 -13.59
C SER A 16 13.82 -2.99 -13.91
N TRP A 17 14.00 -4.09 -14.63
CA TRP A 17 12.95 -5.07 -14.86
C TRP A 17 12.54 -5.56 -13.47
N SER A 18 11.35 -5.16 -13.02
CA SER A 18 10.83 -5.67 -11.76
C SER A 18 10.66 -7.18 -11.93
N LYS A 19 11.50 -7.94 -11.24
CA LYS A 19 11.40 -9.39 -11.21
C LYS A 19 10.15 -9.74 -10.39
N ASP A 20 9.15 -10.30 -11.06
CA ASP A 20 7.97 -10.83 -10.39
C ASP A 20 8.35 -12.17 -9.74
N VAL A 21 8.37 -12.21 -8.41
CA VAL A 21 8.74 -13.40 -7.62
C VAL A 21 7.52 -13.89 -6.83
N ASP A 22 7.32 -15.20 -6.73
CA ASP A 22 6.30 -15.74 -5.82
C ASP A 22 6.73 -15.47 -4.38
N TYR A 23 5.80 -15.04 -3.52
CA TYR A 23 6.12 -14.78 -2.12
C TYR A 23 6.67 -16.04 -1.41
N ASP A 24 6.26 -17.23 -1.85
CA ASP A 24 6.75 -18.49 -1.30
C ASP A 24 8.24 -18.71 -1.59
N ASP A 25 8.84 -18.02 -2.55
CA ASP A 25 10.28 -18.06 -2.84
C ASP A 25 11.10 -17.04 -2.03
N LEU A 26 10.43 -16.26 -1.17
CA LEU A 26 11.05 -15.27 -0.30
C LEU A 26 11.19 -15.77 1.14
N VAL A 27 12.21 -15.28 1.83
CA VAL A 27 12.48 -15.52 3.25
C VAL A 27 12.82 -14.21 3.94
N GLU A 28 12.41 -14.08 5.20
CA GLU A 28 12.83 -12.97 6.05
C GLU A 28 14.07 -13.38 6.85
N ARG A 29 15.12 -12.54 6.81
CA ARG A 29 16.33 -12.68 7.62
C ARG A 29 16.67 -11.30 8.19
N ASP A 30 16.83 -11.19 9.51
CA ASP A 30 17.16 -9.92 10.18
C ASP A 30 16.23 -8.74 9.81
N GLY A 31 14.94 -9.01 9.60
CA GLY A 31 13.94 -8.00 9.23
C GLY A 31 13.98 -7.52 7.78
N LEU A 32 14.84 -8.13 6.95
CA LEU A 32 14.93 -7.89 5.51
C LEU A 32 14.44 -9.11 4.74
N ILE A 33 13.80 -8.86 3.60
CA ILE A 33 13.33 -9.90 2.69
C ILE A 33 14.43 -10.27 1.71
N TYR A 34 14.56 -11.55 1.43
CA TYR A 34 15.50 -12.14 0.48
C TYR A 34 14.83 -13.23 -0.33
N GLU A 35 15.33 -13.52 -1.53
CA GLU A 35 15.02 -14.80 -2.17
C GLU A 35 15.75 -15.94 -1.43
N LYS A 36 15.12 -17.12 -1.30
CA LYS A 36 15.60 -18.28 -0.52
C LYS A 36 17.09 -18.63 -0.70
N PHE A 37 17.62 -18.43 -1.90
CA PHE A 37 19.00 -18.80 -2.27
C PHE A 37 19.88 -17.59 -2.61
N SER A 38 19.41 -16.38 -2.35
CA SER A 38 20.19 -15.15 -2.48
C SER A 38 20.87 -14.81 -1.16
N ASN A 39 21.96 -14.06 -1.20
CA ASN A 39 22.53 -13.35 -0.04
C ASN A 39 22.30 -11.84 -0.10
N GLU A 40 21.80 -11.34 -1.23
CA GLU A 40 21.44 -9.94 -1.44
C GLU A 40 19.96 -9.71 -1.10
N PRO A 41 19.63 -8.63 -0.35
CA PRO A 41 18.25 -8.27 -0.05
C PRO A 41 17.41 -8.13 -1.32
N PHE A 42 16.15 -8.56 -1.25
CA PHE A 42 15.24 -8.58 -2.38
C PHE A 42 14.82 -7.16 -2.78
N THR A 43 14.96 -6.85 -4.06
CA THR A 43 14.42 -5.64 -4.69
C THR A 43 13.55 -6.07 -5.88
N GLY A 44 12.27 -5.70 -5.83
CA GLY A 44 11.29 -6.15 -6.83
C GLY A 44 9.89 -6.28 -6.26
N ILE A 45 9.00 -6.87 -7.06
CA ILE A 45 7.58 -7.00 -6.75
C ILE A 45 7.21 -8.47 -6.63
N THR A 46 6.35 -8.81 -5.67
CA THR A 46 5.77 -10.16 -5.60
C THR A 46 4.57 -10.30 -6.52
N SER A 47 4.33 -11.49 -7.04
CA SER A 47 3.13 -11.80 -7.82
C SER A 47 2.06 -12.53 -6.99
N GLY A 48 0.87 -12.73 -7.55
CA GLY A 48 -0.24 -13.46 -6.92
C GLY A 48 -1.32 -12.59 -6.28
N LYS A 49 -2.02 -13.11 -5.25
CA LYS A 49 -3.13 -12.41 -4.56
C LYS A 49 -2.70 -11.14 -3.83
N THR A 50 -1.40 -10.98 -3.58
CA THR A 50 -0.83 -9.76 -3.03
C THR A 50 0.40 -9.37 -3.82
N GLN A 51 0.39 -8.16 -4.38
CA GLN A 51 1.56 -7.55 -4.98
C GLN A 51 2.24 -6.68 -3.94
N ARG A 52 3.47 -7.05 -3.56
CA ARG A 52 4.27 -6.38 -2.54
C ARG A 52 5.55 -5.92 -3.19
N ASN A 53 5.82 -4.63 -3.11
CA ASN A 53 7.06 -4.07 -3.60
C ASN A 53 8.08 -3.96 -2.46
N TYR A 54 9.32 -4.31 -2.76
CA TYR A 54 10.45 -4.25 -1.85
C TYR A 54 11.63 -3.53 -2.51
N ASN A 55 12.36 -2.79 -1.69
CA ASN A 55 13.64 -2.19 -2.04
C ASN A 55 14.65 -2.50 -0.94
N ASP A 56 15.77 -3.13 -1.30
CA ASP A 56 16.80 -3.60 -0.37
C ASP A 56 16.23 -4.42 0.79
N GLY A 57 15.29 -5.32 0.47
CA GLY A 57 14.61 -6.20 1.42
C GLY A 57 13.59 -5.51 2.32
N LYS A 58 13.43 -4.18 2.22
CA LYS A 58 12.42 -3.42 2.98
C LYS A 58 11.18 -3.21 2.15
N LYS A 59 10.02 -3.15 2.82
CA LYS A 59 8.75 -2.81 2.16
C LYS A 59 8.85 -1.39 1.58
N ASP A 60 8.55 -1.23 0.31
CA ASP A 60 8.64 0.07 -0.35
C ASP A 60 7.57 0.23 -1.43
N GLY A 61 7.05 1.43 -1.61
CA GLY A 61 6.04 1.75 -2.61
C GLY A 61 4.69 1.07 -2.37
N VAL A 62 3.95 0.87 -3.46
CA VAL A 62 2.55 0.44 -3.40
C VAL A 62 2.42 -1.06 -3.20
N TRP A 63 1.62 -1.45 -2.21
CA TRP A 63 1.19 -2.82 -1.99
C TRP A 63 -0.29 -2.97 -2.33
N LEU A 64 -0.61 -3.97 -3.13
CA LEU A 64 -1.97 -4.28 -3.57
C LEU A 64 -2.38 -5.65 -3.06
N GLU A 65 -3.61 -5.76 -2.57
CA GLU A 65 -4.23 -7.01 -2.17
C GLU A 65 -5.53 -7.17 -2.94
N TYR A 66 -5.82 -8.38 -3.42
CA TYR A 66 -7.02 -8.68 -4.20
C TYR A 66 -7.93 -9.66 -3.47
N HIS A 67 -9.23 -9.49 -3.64
CA HIS A 67 -10.25 -10.46 -3.24
C HIS A 67 -10.18 -11.70 -4.13
N GLU A 68 -10.83 -12.77 -3.69
CA GLU A 68 -10.92 -14.04 -4.45
C GLU A 68 -11.58 -13.87 -5.82
N ASN A 69 -12.45 -12.88 -5.99
CA ASN A 69 -13.08 -12.54 -7.26
C ASN A 69 -12.21 -11.65 -8.16
N GLY A 70 -10.94 -11.42 -7.80
CA GLY A 70 -9.99 -10.60 -8.54
C GLY A 70 -10.15 -9.09 -8.36
N GLN A 71 -11.16 -8.62 -7.63
CA GLN A 71 -11.30 -7.18 -7.36
C GLN A 71 -10.29 -6.71 -6.32
N LEU A 72 -9.85 -5.45 -6.44
CA LEU A 72 -8.94 -4.86 -5.46
C LEU A 72 -9.60 -4.88 -4.07
N LYS A 73 -8.88 -5.40 -3.08
CA LYS A 73 -9.27 -5.46 -1.67
C LYS A 73 -8.61 -4.34 -0.87
N GLY A 74 -7.35 -4.06 -1.15
CA GLY A 74 -6.58 -3.08 -0.40
C GLY A 74 -5.46 -2.47 -1.23
N LYS A 75 -5.21 -1.18 -1.02
CA LYS A 75 -4.04 -0.46 -1.51
C LYS A 75 -3.37 0.23 -0.34
N LYS A 76 -2.10 -0.07 -0.12
CA LYS A 76 -1.25 0.50 0.93
C LYS A 76 -0.01 1.08 0.29
N ASN A 77 0.62 2.06 0.92
CA ASN A 77 1.88 2.61 0.48
C ASN A 77 2.90 2.50 1.60
N TYR A 78 4.06 1.93 1.30
CA TYR A 78 5.17 1.82 2.23
C TYR A 78 6.31 2.74 1.79
N LYS A 79 7.10 3.17 2.76
CA LYS A 79 8.35 3.88 2.55
C LYS A 79 9.32 3.44 3.63
N ASP A 80 10.50 2.96 3.22
CA ASP A 80 11.56 2.51 4.13
C ASP A 80 11.09 1.50 5.19
N GLY A 81 10.20 0.58 4.78
CA GLY A 81 9.64 -0.47 5.65
C GLY A 81 8.39 -0.06 6.43
N LYS A 82 8.03 1.22 6.47
CA LYS A 82 6.88 1.74 7.23
C LYS A 82 5.70 2.10 6.34
N LEU A 83 4.49 1.91 6.84
CA LEU A 83 3.27 2.33 6.19
C LEU A 83 3.15 3.86 6.24
N GLU A 84 3.08 4.48 5.07
CA GLU A 84 3.18 5.93 4.89
C GLU A 84 2.22 6.40 3.79
N GLY A 85 1.37 7.36 4.10
CA GLY A 85 0.42 7.94 3.16
C GLY A 85 -0.95 7.26 3.17
N VAL A 86 -1.69 7.47 2.08
CA VAL A 86 -3.09 7.05 1.96
C VAL A 86 -3.19 5.54 1.80
N SER A 87 -4.04 4.93 2.61
CA SER A 87 -4.46 3.54 2.48
C SER A 87 -5.95 3.47 2.16
N LEU A 88 -6.29 2.56 1.25
CA LEU A 88 -7.64 2.32 0.75
C LEU A 88 -8.00 0.85 0.94
N TRP A 89 -9.24 0.57 1.32
CA TRP A 89 -9.80 -0.77 1.36
C TRP A 89 -11.14 -0.77 0.66
N TYR A 90 -11.49 -1.90 0.05
CA TYR A 90 -12.65 -2.05 -0.80
C TYR A 90 -13.42 -3.31 -0.42
N HIS A 91 -14.75 -3.22 -0.49
CA HIS A 91 -15.66 -4.35 -0.36
C HIS A 91 -15.48 -5.32 -1.54
N LYS A 92 -15.96 -6.57 -1.38
CA LYS A 92 -15.95 -7.59 -2.46
C LYS A 92 -16.74 -7.19 -3.71
N ASN A 93 -17.51 -6.11 -3.67
CA ASN A 93 -18.23 -5.56 -4.83
C ASN A 93 -17.51 -4.38 -5.50
N GLY A 94 -16.28 -4.07 -5.06
CA GLY A 94 -15.42 -3.04 -5.61
C GLY A 94 -15.70 -1.64 -5.05
N GLN A 95 -16.72 -1.48 -4.22
CA GLN A 95 -16.99 -0.19 -3.58
C GLN A 95 -16.00 0.07 -2.45
N LEU A 96 -15.62 1.34 -2.26
CA LEU A 96 -14.72 1.74 -1.19
C LEU A 96 -15.32 1.35 0.16
N GLU A 97 -14.57 0.64 0.98
CA GLU A 97 -14.93 0.24 2.34
C GLU A 97 -14.38 1.23 3.35
N SER A 98 -13.12 1.62 3.20
CA SER A 98 -12.53 2.64 4.05
C SER A 98 -11.34 3.31 3.40
N LYS A 99 -11.04 4.53 3.87
CA LYS A 99 -9.83 5.26 3.53
C LYS A 99 -9.31 6.03 4.72
N GLY A 100 -8.00 6.17 4.79
CA GLY A 100 -7.34 6.96 5.80
C GLY A 100 -5.86 7.10 5.50
N ASN A 101 -5.15 7.86 6.32
CA ASN A 101 -3.72 8.09 6.16
C ASN A 101 -2.94 7.40 7.29
N PHE A 102 -1.73 6.94 6.95
CA PHE A 102 -0.71 6.55 7.90
C PHE A 102 0.48 7.49 7.83
N LYS A 103 1.13 7.65 8.97
CA LYS A 103 2.44 8.29 9.11
C LYS A 103 3.25 7.46 10.07
N ASP A 104 4.41 6.96 9.65
CA ASP A 104 5.27 6.09 10.46
C ASP A 104 4.49 4.93 11.13
N ASP A 105 3.75 4.15 10.33
CA ASP A 105 2.90 3.03 10.78
C ASP A 105 1.69 3.41 11.67
N LYS A 106 1.51 4.69 11.98
CA LYS A 106 0.43 5.18 12.84
C LYS A 106 -0.68 5.83 12.03
N LYS A 107 -1.93 5.55 12.39
CA LYS A 107 -3.08 6.25 11.80
C LYS A 107 -2.97 7.74 12.07
N GLU A 108 -3.16 8.54 11.03
CA GLU A 108 -3.05 9.99 11.08
C GLU A 108 -4.21 10.64 10.34
N GLY A 109 -4.79 11.69 10.91
CA GLY A 109 -5.83 12.48 10.27
C GLY A 109 -7.18 11.77 10.17
N GLU A 110 -7.93 12.14 9.13
CA GLU A 110 -9.30 11.69 8.91
C GLU A 110 -9.35 10.24 8.39
N TRP A 111 -10.26 9.46 8.97
CA TRP A 111 -10.57 8.10 8.54
C TRP A 111 -12.05 8.00 8.24
N LEU A 112 -12.38 7.50 7.06
CA LEU A 112 -13.75 7.37 6.57
C LEU A 112 -14.06 5.90 6.30
N HIS A 113 -15.23 5.46 6.76
CA HIS A 113 -15.71 4.09 6.54
C HIS A 113 -17.09 4.12 5.90
N TYR A 114 -17.28 3.22 4.94
CA TYR A 114 -18.44 3.12 4.08
C TYR A 114 -19.00 1.70 4.13
N ARG A 115 -20.31 1.60 3.98
CA ARG A 115 -21.01 0.32 3.80
C ARG A 115 -20.80 -0.17 2.37
N SER A 116 -21.19 -1.42 2.11
CA SER A 116 -21.12 -2.01 0.77
C SER A 116 -22.03 -1.35 -0.26
N ASN A 117 -22.92 -0.45 0.15
CA ASN A 117 -23.73 0.40 -0.74
C ASN A 117 -23.16 1.82 -0.91
N GLY A 118 -21.92 2.06 -0.45
CA GLY A 118 -21.20 3.32 -0.63
C GLY A 118 -21.58 4.40 0.38
N LYS A 119 -22.60 4.18 1.23
CA LYS A 119 -22.97 5.16 2.26
C LYS A 119 -21.98 5.14 3.42
N SER A 120 -21.50 6.32 3.81
CA SER A 120 -20.68 6.49 5.01
C SER A 120 -21.44 5.99 6.24
N TRP A 121 -20.74 5.29 7.13
CA TRP A 121 -21.29 4.88 8.42
C TRP A 121 -20.46 5.33 9.60
N ARG A 122 -19.18 5.67 9.38
CA ARG A 122 -18.29 6.23 10.40
C ARG A 122 -17.27 7.19 9.81
N LYS A 123 -16.99 8.24 10.58
CA LYS A 123 -15.91 9.19 10.36
C LYS A 123 -15.12 9.36 11.66
N TYR A 124 -13.81 9.23 11.59
CA TYR A 124 -12.89 9.29 12.71
C TYR A 124 -11.76 10.25 12.43
N TYR A 125 -11.12 10.69 13.50
CA TYR A 125 -9.85 11.40 13.42
C TYR A 125 -8.85 10.72 14.36
N TYR A 126 -7.62 10.61 13.87
CA TYR A 126 -6.50 10.05 14.61
C TYR A 126 -5.32 11.02 14.62
N LYS A 127 -4.53 10.96 15.68
CA LYS A 127 -3.24 11.63 15.77
C LYS A 127 -2.25 10.64 16.39
N GLU A 128 -1.18 10.34 15.68
CA GLU A 128 -0.15 9.39 16.12
C GLU A 128 -0.74 8.04 16.58
N GLY A 129 -1.74 7.54 15.84
CA GLY A 129 -2.41 6.27 16.10
C GLY A 129 -3.45 6.30 17.23
N LYS A 130 -3.59 7.42 17.95
CA LYS A 130 -4.59 7.60 19.01
C LYS A 130 -5.84 8.28 18.48
N LYS A 131 -7.00 7.98 19.08
CA LYS A 131 -8.24 8.71 18.80
C LYS A 131 -8.01 10.18 19.12
N ASN A 132 -8.44 11.07 18.23
CA ASN A 132 -8.26 12.51 18.40
C ASN A 132 -9.43 13.22 17.71
N GLY A 133 -9.98 14.26 18.30
CA GLY A 133 -11.04 15.05 17.68
C GLY A 133 -12.38 14.31 17.57
N LYS A 134 -13.23 14.79 16.65
CA LYS A 134 -14.63 14.40 16.59
C LYS A 134 -14.86 13.10 15.82
N TRP A 135 -15.31 12.07 16.52
CA TRP A 135 -15.78 10.84 15.93
C TRP A 135 -17.28 10.93 15.65
N THR A 136 -17.73 10.47 14.50
CA THR A 136 -19.12 10.57 14.03
C THR A 136 -19.60 9.24 13.49
N TRP A 137 -20.82 8.85 13.86
CA TRP A 137 -21.50 7.65 13.38
C TRP A 137 -22.77 8.03 12.64
N TYR A 138 -23.03 7.33 11.54
CA TYR A 138 -24.18 7.59 10.67
C TYR A 138 -25.09 6.37 10.58
N ASP A 139 -26.41 6.59 10.53
CA ASP A 139 -27.40 5.55 10.22
C ASP A 139 -27.33 5.12 8.75
N THR A 140 -28.26 4.25 8.32
CA THR A 140 -28.36 3.74 6.94
C THR A 140 -28.84 4.79 5.92
N TYR A 141 -29.38 5.91 6.39
CA TYR A 141 -29.83 7.03 5.56
C TYR A 141 -28.74 8.10 5.42
N GLY A 142 -27.71 8.06 6.27
CA GLY A 142 -26.61 9.03 6.30
C GLY A 142 -26.78 10.12 7.36
N ASN A 143 -27.78 10.00 8.24
CA ASN A 143 -27.98 10.94 9.34
C ASN A 143 -27.03 10.63 10.49
N ILE A 144 -26.58 11.67 11.20
CA ILE A 144 -25.74 11.51 12.39
C ILE A 144 -26.56 10.89 13.51
N VAL A 145 -26.10 9.74 14.01
CA VAL A 145 -26.69 9.07 15.19
C VAL A 145 -25.94 9.43 16.46
N ARG A 146 -24.61 9.61 16.35
CA ARG A 146 -23.75 9.85 17.49
C ARG A 146 -22.54 10.66 17.09
N THR A 147 -22.04 11.45 18.04
CA THR A 147 -20.72 12.04 17.98
C THR A 147 -20.02 11.92 19.32
N GLU A 148 -18.70 11.77 19.31
CA GLU A 148 -17.85 11.75 20.51
C GLU A 148 -16.62 12.61 20.23
N LEU A 149 -16.12 13.28 21.27
CA LEU A 149 -14.89 14.06 21.21
C LEU A 149 -13.80 13.36 22.02
N TYR A 150 -12.61 13.26 21.43
CA TYR A 150 -11.42 12.65 22.01
C TYR A 150 -10.25 13.64 22.02
#